data_AF-A0A971BXB9-F1
#
_entry.id   AF-A0A971BXB9-F1
#
_cell.length_a   1.000
_cell.length_b   1.000
_cell.length_c   1.000
_cell.angle_alpha   90.00
_cell.angle_beta   90.00
_cell.angle_gamma   90.00
#
_symmetry.space_group_name_H-M   'P 1'
#
loop_
_entity.id
_entity.type
_entity.pdbx_description
1 polymer ?
#
loop_
_entity_poly.entity_id
_entity_poly.type
_entity_poly.pdbx_seq_one_letter_code
_entity_poly.pdbx_strand_id
1 'polypeptide(L)'
;MGFAGSGLATLLWIAFIAIWISTPTWFSHIMTWAQGLPLVLEIIVWIVFLPWMVSIWIWENPWALWLRILLIAVIALVTMGGAGGSLRRRK
;
A
#
# COMPACT_ATOMS: atom_id res chain seq x y z
N MET A 1 -9.33 -21.43 -11.65
CA MET A 1 -9.52 -20.81 -10.32
C MET A 1 -8.15 -20.39 -9.78
N GLY A 2 -7.69 -19.20 -10.17
CA GLY A 2 -6.39 -18.65 -9.75
C GLY A 2 -6.58 -17.62 -8.65
N PHE A 3 -6.94 -18.05 -7.45
CA PHE A 3 -7.12 -17.18 -6.27
C PHE A 3 -5.91 -17.19 -5.32
N ALA A 4 -4.87 -17.97 -5.62
CA ALA A 4 -3.79 -18.23 -4.67
C ALA A 4 -2.71 -17.12 -4.61
N GLY A 5 -2.60 -16.25 -5.62
CA GLY A 5 -1.59 -15.18 -5.65
C GLY A 5 -2.03 -13.84 -5.07
N SER A 6 -3.33 -13.50 -5.20
CA SER A 6 -3.86 -12.19 -4.80
C SER A 6 -4.44 -12.15 -3.38
N GLY A 7 -4.77 -13.30 -2.77
CA GLY A 7 -5.39 -13.35 -1.45
C GLY A 7 -4.55 -12.68 -0.36
N LEU A 8 -3.23 -12.86 -0.37
CA LEU A 8 -2.33 -12.19 0.58
C LEU A 8 -2.32 -10.68 0.38
N ALA A 9 -2.25 -10.20 -0.87
CA ALA A 9 -2.30 -8.77 -1.16
C ALA A 9 -3.64 -8.15 -0.75
N THR A 10 -4.76 -8.85 -0.99
CA THR A 10 -6.10 -8.40 -0.58
C THR A 10 -6.25 -8.39 0.95
N LEU A 11 -5.80 -9.44 1.65
CA LEU A 11 -5.82 -9.48 3.12
C LEU A 11 -4.96 -8.38 3.74
N LEU A 12 -3.78 -8.16 3.17
CA LEU A 12 -2.93 -7.03 3.54
C LEU A 12 -3.71 -5.72 3.36
N TRP A 13 -4.27 -5.45 2.17
CA TRP A 13 -5.00 -4.21 1.93
C TRP A 13 -6.22 -4.03 2.84
N ILE A 14 -6.92 -5.11 3.20
CA ILE A 14 -8.02 -5.06 4.19
C ILE A 14 -7.47 -4.63 5.56
N ALA A 15 -6.34 -5.19 6.00
CA ALA A 15 -5.68 -4.78 7.23
C ALA A 15 -5.25 -3.30 7.18
N PHE A 16 -4.74 -2.83 6.03
CA PHE A 16 -4.42 -1.41 5.83
C PHE A 16 -5.64 -0.50 5.98
N ILE A 17 -6.76 -0.85 5.34
CA ILE A 17 -8.01 -0.07 5.42
C ILE A 17 -8.55 -0.07 6.86
N ALA A 18 -8.48 -1.20 7.57
CA ALA A 18 -8.90 -1.28 8.97
C ALA A 18 -8.06 -0.36 9.87
N ILE A 19 -6.74 -0.31 9.67
CA ILE A 19 -5.84 0.62 10.37
C ILE A 19 -6.16 2.08 9.99
N TRP A 20 -6.42 2.35 8.71
CA TRP A 20 -6.78 3.67 8.20
C TRP A 20 -8.04 4.24 8.85
N ILE A 21 -9.08 3.41 9.02
CA ILE A 21 -10.33 3.80 9.68
C ILE A 21 -10.12 3.99 11.19
N SER A 22 -9.21 3.22 11.81
CA SER A 22 -9.08 3.17 13.26
C SER A 22 -8.48 4.45 13.86
N THR A 23 -7.40 5.01 13.30
CA THR A 23 -6.91 6.35 13.71
C THR A 23 -5.93 6.94 12.69
N PRO A 24 -6.12 8.19 12.22
CA PRO A 24 -5.18 8.86 11.31
C PRO A 24 -3.78 9.09 11.89
N THR A 25 -3.64 9.12 13.22
CA THR A 25 -2.36 9.37 13.91
C THR A 25 -1.36 8.21 13.77
N TRP A 26 -1.83 7.00 13.46
CA TRP A 26 -0.96 5.84 13.25
C TRP A 26 -0.07 6.00 12.02
N PHE A 27 -0.50 6.75 11.00
CA PHE A 27 0.27 6.94 9.78
C PHE A 27 1.61 7.64 10.03
N SER A 28 1.58 8.74 10.77
CA SER A 28 2.79 9.46 11.14
C SER A 28 3.69 8.67 12.06
N HIS A 29 3.12 7.80 12.91
CA HIS A 29 3.90 6.94 13.78
C HIS A 29 4.60 5.81 12.99
N ILE A 30 3.93 5.21 12.01
CA ILE A 30 4.52 4.18 11.14
C ILE A 30 5.60 4.77 10.24
N MET A 31 5.38 5.98 9.70
CA MET A 31 6.35 6.65 8.84
C MET A 31 7.62 7.03 9.61
N THR A 32 7.47 7.61 10.80
CA THR A 32 8.62 7.97 11.66
C THR A 32 9.35 6.72 12.18
N TRP A 33 8.64 5.64 12.49
CA TRP A 33 9.26 4.36 12.80
C TRP A 33 10.09 3.80 11.63
N ALA A 34 9.53 3.83 10.41
CA ALA A 34 10.21 3.34 9.21
C ALA A 34 11.48 4.14 8.89
N GLN A 35 11.42 5.47 9.04
CA GLN A 35 12.57 6.38 8.89
C GLN A 35 13.60 6.25 10.01
N GLY A 36 13.21 5.67 11.16
CA GLY A 36 14.11 5.38 12.27
C GLY A 36 14.91 4.08 12.10
N LEU A 37 14.65 3.31 11.04
CA LEU A 37 15.36 2.05 10.77
C LEU A 37 16.74 2.30 10.13
N PRO A 38 17.68 1.34 10.27
CA PRO A 38 18.90 1.34 9.47
C PRO A 38 18.57 1.35 7.98
N LEU A 39 19.36 2.08 7.19
CA LEU A 39 19.11 2.34 5.77
C LEU A 39 18.81 1.08 4.92
N VAL A 40 19.46 -0.05 5.25
CA VAL A 40 19.20 -1.33 4.59
C VAL A 40 17.80 -1.87 4.91
N LEU A 41 17.38 -1.82 6.18
CA LEU A 41 16.03 -2.25 6.59
C LEU A 41 14.97 -1.31 6.03
N GLU A 42 15.22 0.00 6.03
CA GLU A 42 14.31 0.99 5.44
C GLU A 42 14.04 0.65 3.97
N ILE A 43 15.08 0.41 3.17
CA ILE A 43 14.94 0.03 1.76
C ILE A 43 14.15 -1.28 1.61
N ILE A 44 14.40 -2.30 2.44
CA ILE A 44 13.66 -3.57 2.37
C ILE A 44 12.18 -3.35 2.67
N VAL A 45 11.85 -2.58 3.72
CA VAL A 45 10.47 -2.26 4.08
C VAL A 45 9.80 -1.47 2.96
N TRP A 46 10.50 -0.48 2.40
CA TRP A 46 10.02 0.25 1.24
C TRP A 46 9.82 -0.64 0.02
N ILE A 47 10.68 -1.62 -0.27
CA ILE A 47 10.50 -2.51 -1.42
C ILE A 47 9.30 -3.45 -1.22
N VAL A 48 9.18 -4.04 -0.02
CA VAL A 48 8.12 -5.02 0.29
C VAL A 48 6.76 -4.34 0.44
N PHE A 49 6.72 -3.17 1.08
CA PHE A 49 5.51 -2.40 1.38
C PHE A 49 5.44 -1.10 0.56
N LEU A 50 6.08 -1.07 -0.61
CA LEU A 50 6.13 0.08 -1.52
C LEU A 50 4.76 0.73 -1.76
N PRO A 51 3.70 -0.03 -2.13
CA PRO A 51 2.37 0.57 -2.32
C PRO A 51 1.80 1.22 -1.05
N TRP A 52 2.17 0.73 0.13
CA TRP A 52 1.69 1.26 1.40
C TRP A 52 2.48 2.48 1.81
N MET A 53 3.81 2.44 1.74
CA MET A 53 4.64 3.61 2.05
C MET A 53 4.29 4.80 1.17
N VAL A 54 4.02 4.57 -0.11
CA VAL A 54 3.55 5.61 -1.02
C VAL A 54 2.15 6.11 -0.62
N SER A 55 1.24 5.23 -0.21
CA SER A 55 -0.11 5.61 0.25
C SER A 55 -0.07 6.46 1.52
N ILE A 56 0.78 6.10 2.48
CA ILE A 56 1.00 6.85 3.73
C ILE A 56 1.65 8.21 3.43
N TRP A 57 2.64 8.25 2.54
CA TRP A 57 3.29 9.50 2.12
C TRP A 57 2.30 10.45 1.42
N ILE A 58 1.42 9.93 0.56
CA ILE A 58 0.32 10.71 -0.05
C ILE A 58 -0.64 11.21 1.04
N TRP A 59 -0.88 10.42 2.08
CA TRP A 59 -1.75 10.78 3.19
C TRP A 59 -1.21 11.93 4.04
N GLU A 60 0.11 12.03 4.22
CA GLU A 60 0.75 13.14 4.96
C GLU A 60 0.85 14.44 4.16
N ASN A 61 0.83 14.36 2.83
CA ASN A 61 0.90 15.54 1.96
C ASN A 61 -0.35 16.43 2.13
N PRO A 62 -0.27 17.78 2.07
CA PRO A 62 -1.41 18.67 2.31
C PRO A 62 -2.42 18.73 1.15
N TRP A 63 -2.51 17.68 0.34
CA TRP A 63 -3.42 17.60 -0.80
C TRP A 63 -4.88 17.50 -0.38
N ALA A 64 -5.80 17.83 -1.29
CA ALA A 64 -7.23 17.65 -1.04
C ALA A 64 -7.57 16.19 -0.72
N LEU A 65 -8.46 15.95 0.24
CA LEU A 65 -8.80 14.62 0.76
C LEU A 65 -9.23 13.67 -0.36
N TRP A 66 -10.07 14.15 -1.29
CA TRP A 66 -10.51 13.41 -2.48
C TRP A 66 -9.35 12.96 -3.38
N LEU A 67 -8.31 13.79 -3.52
CA LEU A 67 -7.13 13.49 -4.33
C LEU A 67 -6.29 12.38 -3.67
N ARG A 68 -6.16 12.42 -2.33
CA ARG A 68 -5.47 11.37 -1.56
C ARG A 68 -6.18 10.02 -1.73
N ILE A 69 -7.50 10.00 -1.57
CA ILE A 69 -8.30 8.78 -1.75
C ILE A 69 -8.17 8.23 -3.17
N LEU A 70 -8.25 9.09 -4.19
CA LEU A 70 -8.16 8.65 -5.59
C LEU A 70 -6.82 7.99 -5.89
N LEU A 71 -5.71 8.57 -5.42
CA LEU A 71 -4.39 8.00 -5.63
C LEU A 71 -4.19 6.68 -4.88
N ILE A 72 -4.63 6.59 -3.62
CA ILE A 72 -4.59 5.35 -2.84
C ILE A 72 -5.41 4.26 -3.55
N ALA A 73 -6.59 4.60 -4.09
CA ALA A 73 -7.42 3.68 -4.85
C ALA A 73 -6.74 3.19 -6.14
N VAL A 74 -6.05 4.07 -6.88
CA VAL A 74 -5.28 3.68 -8.07
C VAL A 74 -4.13 2.74 -7.70
N ILE A 75 -3.40 3.04 -6.62
CA ILE A 75 -2.31 2.18 -6.14
C ILE A 75 -2.86 0.81 -5.72
N ALA A 76 -3.98 0.77 -4.98
CA ALA A 76 -4.65 -0.47 -4.61
C ALA A 76 -5.04 -1.28 -5.85
N LEU A 77 -5.64 -0.63 -6.86
CA LEU A 77 -6.06 -1.27 -8.10
C LEU A 77 -4.87 -1.82 -8.91
N VAL A 78 -3.78 -1.05 -9.01
CA VAL A 78 -2.55 -1.48 -9.71
C VAL A 78 -1.86 -2.61 -8.96
N THR A 79 -1.85 -2.58 -7.63
CA THR A 79 -1.20 -3.62 -6.82
C THR A 79 -2.02 -4.92 -6.83
N MET A 80 -3.35 -4.82 -6.71
CA MET A 80 -4.28 -5.95 -6.76
C MET A 80 -4.41 -6.52 -8.17
N GLY A 81 -4.49 -5.66 -9.19
CA GLY A 81 -4.64 -6.03 -10.60
C GLY A 81 -3.32 -6.41 -11.28
N GLY A 82 -2.20 -5.80 -10.89
CA GLY A 82 -0.86 -6.12 -11.38
C GLY A 82 -0.39 -7.52 -10.98
N ALA A 83 -0.80 -8.02 -9.81
CA ALA A 83 -0.60 -9.41 -9.41
C ALA A 83 -1.41 -10.42 -10.25
N GLY A 84 -2.45 -9.97 -10.95
CA GLY A 84 -3.29 -10.77 -11.87
C GLY A 84 -2.90 -10.67 -13.35
N GLY A 85 -1.89 -9.86 -13.70
CA GLY A 85 -1.53 -9.55 -15.08
C GLY A 85 -0.77 -10.64 -15.85
N SER A 86 -0.50 -11.80 -15.25
CA SER A 86 0.30 -12.87 -15.88
C SER A 86 -0.51 -13.86 -16.74
N LEU A 87 -1.83 -13.69 -16.91
CA LEU A 87 -2.66 -14.61 -17.72
C LEU A 87 -3.54 -13.92 -18.77
N ARG A 88 -3.01 -12.91 -19.48
CA ARG A 88 -3.61 -12.44 -20.75
C ARG A 88 -2.57 -12.35 -21.87
N ARG A 89 -1.79 -13.42 -22.07
CA ARG A 89 -0.95 -13.55 -23.26
C ARG A 89 -0.69 -15.02 -23.61
N ARG A 90 -1.72 -15.68 -24.18
CA ARG A 90 -1.65 -16.70 -25.24
C ARG A 90 -2.94 -17.52 -25.26
N LYS A 91 -3.83 -17.20 -26.18
CA LYS A 91 -4.28 -18.15 -27.19
C LYS A 91 -4.76 -17.39 -28.41
#